data_AF-A0A842RZS5-F1
#
_entry.id   AF-A0A842RZS5-F1
#
_cell.length_a   1.000
_cell.length_b   1.000
_cell.length_c   1.000
_cell.angle_alpha   90.00
_cell.angle_beta   90.00
_cell.angle_gamma   90.00
#
_symmetry.space_group_name_H-M   'P 1'
#
loop_
_entity.id
_entity.type
_entity.pdbx_description
1 polymer ?
#
loop_
_entity_poly.entity_id
_entity_poly.type
_entity_poly.pdbx_seq_one_letter_code
_entity_poly.pdbx_strand_id
1 'polypeptide(L)'
;MKSENNMPHVILSKETFRNIITHTLRFKNRNNEGGIKVFGVCLGSIKNNTIQVVNAIPISHKVIETVQLDEKTIEIFKKIEKQYEEQNLGVVGWYLSHPFEELEWTVSDKENHLKIQKESWSNNFHLILDNRNIQKENEFGIKIFRLKDPSKGISSETEELNFEIEPPKTLNFFKWVQKFVEDYHKKDPVLIKEVQELEKSEKETAPRDLQEIPLTEIETNEKSVFSSELTEVSSEFHNIVDNLFKLELTPWKENFKYSALSGMDKLLESLINIKENLSNGMNIIQNWFKKELDNTLESFGNSATSYIDSRVIEQDKLEKDIQTEQELLLEETSQNINSNLEEYHNQIMEKMNKIDQNLEEFSSKHGEYDQRIISLSEIIGKNEDIIGNLVESYETDLKNSENYLIDIIKEKKDSLIPRLKKLEENQTHILERITEMQKMIIKLRNL
;
A
#
# COMPACT_ATOMS: atom_id res chain seq x y z
N MET A 1 -20.33 29.79 33.83
CA MET A 1 -19.23 28.87 33.49
C MET A 1 -19.78 27.89 32.47
N LYS A 2 -19.36 28.00 31.22
CA LYS A 2 -19.71 27.04 30.17
C LYS A 2 -19.03 25.72 30.54
N SER A 3 -19.78 24.62 30.62
CA SER A 3 -19.21 23.29 30.76
C SER A 3 -18.21 23.08 29.63
N GLU A 4 -16.93 22.90 29.96
CA GLU A 4 -15.98 22.33 29.01
C GLU A 4 -16.61 21.04 28.47
N ASN A 5 -16.80 21.00 27.15
CA ASN A 5 -17.32 19.82 26.48
C ASN A 5 -16.41 18.65 26.83
N ASN A 6 -16.93 17.72 27.63
CA ASN A 6 -16.34 16.42 27.88
C ASN A 6 -16.45 15.63 26.55
N MET A 7 -15.58 15.93 25.58
CA MET A 7 -15.54 15.19 24.32
C MET A 7 -15.07 13.76 24.60
N PRO A 8 -15.70 12.73 24.02
CA PRO A 8 -15.27 11.36 24.21
C PRO A 8 -13.82 11.18 23.77
N HIS A 9 -13.02 10.51 24.60
CA HIS A 9 -11.63 10.19 24.27
C HIS A 9 -11.52 8.72 23.84
N VAL A 10 -10.83 8.45 22.73
CA VAL A 10 -10.70 7.09 22.16
C VAL A 10 -9.32 6.52 22.44
N ILE A 11 -9.25 5.36 23.09
CA ILE A 11 -8.00 4.66 23.37
C ILE A 11 -7.95 3.42 22.48
N LEU A 12 -7.05 3.41 21.50
CA LEU A 12 -6.81 2.27 20.63
C LEU A 12 -5.76 1.36 21.26
N SER A 13 -6.13 0.11 21.58
CA SER A 13 -5.15 -0.87 21.99
C SER A 13 -4.13 -1.14 20.88
N LYS A 14 -2.95 -1.63 21.25
CA LYS A 14 -1.93 -2.09 20.28
C LYS A 14 -2.46 -3.15 19.30
N GLU A 15 -3.38 -4.01 19.75
CA GLU A 15 -3.95 -5.11 18.96
C GLU A 15 -4.92 -4.55 17.91
N THR A 16 -5.77 -3.59 18.31
CA THR A 16 -6.65 -2.83 17.41
C THR A 16 -5.84 -2.15 16.31
N PHE A 17 -4.85 -1.34 16.69
CA PHE A 17 -4.03 -0.61 15.72
C PHE A 17 -3.33 -1.57 14.75
N ARG A 18 -2.73 -2.65 15.27
CA ARG A 18 -2.12 -3.70 14.45
C ARG A 18 -3.10 -4.27 13.42
N ASN A 19 -4.27 -4.72 13.85
CA ASN A 19 -5.22 -5.39 12.96
C ASN A 19 -5.71 -4.45 11.85
N ILE A 20 -5.95 -3.17 12.17
CA ILE A 20 -6.33 -2.16 11.18
C ILE A 20 -5.21 -1.96 10.15
N ILE A 21 -3.98 -1.70 10.61
CA ILE A 21 -2.84 -1.43 9.72
C ILE A 21 -2.51 -2.65 8.85
N THR A 22 -2.45 -3.85 9.44
CA THR A 22 -2.17 -5.09 8.68
C THR A 22 -3.24 -5.38 7.64
N HIS A 23 -4.53 -5.15 7.96
CA HIS A 23 -5.62 -5.28 7.02
C HIS A 23 -5.44 -4.33 5.82
N THR A 24 -5.18 -3.05 6.08
CA THR A 24 -4.99 -2.05 5.02
C THR A 24 -3.74 -2.32 4.18
N LEU A 25 -2.65 -2.79 4.77
CA LEU A 25 -1.42 -3.10 4.04
C LEU A 25 -1.52 -4.39 3.22
N ARG A 26 -2.32 -5.38 3.63
CA ARG A 26 -2.53 -6.63 2.88
C ARG A 26 -3.04 -6.35 1.47
N PHE A 27 -3.94 -5.40 1.31
CA PHE A 27 -4.57 -5.06 0.03
C PHE A 27 -3.95 -3.85 -0.67
N LYS A 28 -2.77 -3.40 -0.21
CA LYS A 28 -2.02 -2.33 -0.87
C LYS A 28 -1.36 -2.86 -2.14
N ASN A 29 -1.98 -2.62 -3.29
CA ASN A 29 -1.34 -2.83 -4.58
C ASN A 29 -0.55 -1.57 -4.98
N ARG A 30 0.72 -1.72 -5.36
CA ARG A 30 1.55 -0.59 -5.87
C ARG A 30 1.13 -0.16 -7.28
N ASN A 31 0.43 -1.02 -8.03
CA ASN A 31 0.14 -0.82 -9.45
C ASN A 31 -1.34 -0.50 -9.76
N ASN A 32 -2.24 -0.49 -8.76
CA ASN A 32 -3.64 -0.10 -8.97
C ASN A 32 -3.86 1.33 -8.48
N GLU A 33 -4.14 2.24 -9.42
CA GLU A 33 -4.66 3.59 -9.14
C GLU A 33 -6.08 3.53 -8.54
N GLY A 34 -6.83 2.45 -8.80
CA GLY A 34 -8.09 2.14 -8.13
C GLY A 34 -7.85 1.60 -6.72
N GLY A 35 -7.73 2.52 -5.75
CA GLY A 35 -7.46 2.20 -4.35
C GLY A 35 -8.47 1.21 -3.76
N ILE A 36 -8.01 0.04 -3.35
CA ILE A 36 -8.85 -0.94 -2.64
C ILE A 36 -9.15 -0.38 -1.25
N LYS A 37 -10.43 -0.11 -0.98
CA LYS A 37 -10.89 0.31 0.35
C LYS A 37 -11.20 -0.93 1.18
N VAL A 38 -10.58 -1.02 2.36
CA VAL A 38 -10.81 -2.08 3.33
C VAL A 38 -11.59 -1.53 4.51
N PHE A 39 -12.47 -2.33 5.10
CA PHE A 39 -13.24 -1.90 6.28
C PHE A 39 -13.44 -3.01 7.29
N GLY A 40 -13.73 -2.60 8.53
CA GLY A 40 -14.05 -3.54 9.59
C GLY A 40 -14.68 -2.90 10.82
N VAL A 41 -14.88 -3.70 11.87
CA VAL A 41 -15.51 -3.24 13.12
C VAL A 41 -14.50 -3.11 14.25
N CYS A 42 -14.73 -2.13 15.12
CA CYS A 42 -13.95 -1.90 16.33
C CYS A 42 -14.73 -2.42 17.54
N LEU A 43 -14.10 -3.30 18.31
CA LEU A 43 -14.66 -3.91 19.51
C LEU A 43 -14.06 -3.28 20.75
N GLY A 44 -14.91 -2.98 21.73
CA GLY A 44 -14.46 -2.26 22.91
C GLY A 44 -15.54 -2.09 23.98
N SER A 45 -15.26 -1.20 24.91
CA SER A 45 -16.21 -0.79 25.94
C SER A 45 -16.15 0.71 26.14
N ILE A 46 -17.28 1.29 26.56
CA ILE A 46 -17.39 2.72 26.86
C ILE A 46 -17.48 2.87 28.38
N LYS A 47 -16.53 3.59 28.98
CA LYS A 47 -16.48 3.86 30.43
C LYS A 47 -16.08 5.30 30.68
N ASN A 48 -16.82 6.03 31.50
CA ASN A 48 -16.50 7.40 31.93
C ASN A 48 -16.13 8.34 30.77
N ASN A 49 -16.90 8.31 29.68
CA ASN A 49 -16.65 9.11 28.48
C ASN A 49 -15.33 8.77 27.73
N THR A 50 -14.74 7.61 28.03
CA THR A 50 -13.61 7.03 27.31
C THR A 50 -14.09 5.80 26.55
N ILE A 51 -13.75 5.74 25.26
CA ILE A 51 -14.03 4.58 24.39
C ILE A 51 -12.74 3.77 24.32
N GLN A 52 -12.70 2.64 25.02
CA GLN A 52 -11.56 1.74 25.01
C GLN A 52 -11.76 0.69 23.92
N VAL A 53 -10.96 0.76 22.86
CA VAL A 53 -11.01 -0.17 21.73
C VAL A 53 -9.96 -1.26 21.94
N VAL A 54 -10.44 -2.48 22.16
CA VAL A 54 -9.61 -3.63 22.54
C VAL A 54 -9.23 -4.48 21.34
N ASN A 55 -10.08 -4.52 20.30
CA ASN A 55 -9.80 -5.26 19.09
C ASN A 55 -10.40 -4.58 17.85
N ALA A 56 -9.91 -4.96 16.67
CA ALA A 56 -10.51 -4.64 15.39
C ALA A 56 -10.64 -5.91 14.56
N ILE A 57 -11.81 -6.14 13.98
CA ILE A 57 -12.13 -7.31 13.18
C ILE A 57 -12.29 -6.89 11.71
N PRO A 58 -11.39 -7.34 10.81
CA PRO A 58 -11.51 -7.14 9.37
C PRO A 58 -12.75 -7.80 8.79
N ILE A 59 -13.56 -7.04 8.07
CA ILE A 59 -14.82 -7.56 7.50
C ILE A 59 -14.65 -7.89 6.04
N SER A 60 -14.17 -6.93 5.24
CA SER A 60 -14.08 -7.06 3.78
C SER A 60 -13.24 -5.94 3.15
N HIS A 61 -12.96 -6.11 1.86
CA HIS A 61 -12.40 -5.11 0.96
C HIS A 61 -13.32 -4.91 -0.26
N LYS A 62 -13.29 -3.71 -0.86
CA LYS A 62 -14.03 -3.40 -2.09
C LYS A 62 -13.14 -2.64 -3.09
N VAL A 63 -13.27 -3.02 -4.36
CA VAL A 63 -12.64 -2.36 -5.51
C VAL A 63 -13.59 -1.27 -6.02
N ILE A 64 -13.85 -0.22 -5.22
CA ILE A 64 -14.79 0.86 -5.57
C ILE A 64 -14.33 2.17 -4.90
N GLU A 65 -14.53 3.32 -5.57
CA GLU A 65 -14.35 4.67 -5.01
C GLU A 65 -15.20 4.90 -3.74
N THR A 66 -16.38 4.28 -3.63
CA THR A 66 -17.26 4.40 -2.47
C THR A 66 -17.61 3.03 -1.90
N VAL A 67 -17.35 2.85 -0.61
CA VAL A 67 -17.84 1.68 0.13
C VAL A 67 -19.27 1.98 0.54
N GLN A 68 -20.26 1.23 0.08
CA GLN A 68 -21.61 1.27 0.64
C GLN A 68 -21.83 0.04 1.52
N LEU A 69 -22.25 0.28 2.76
CA LEU A 69 -22.65 -0.79 3.69
C LEU A 69 -24.07 -1.25 3.34
N ASP A 70 -24.19 -2.55 3.08
CA ASP A 70 -25.45 -3.25 2.86
C ASP A 70 -25.96 -3.87 4.17
N GLU A 71 -27.22 -4.33 4.15
CA GLU A 71 -27.86 -4.95 5.32
C GLU A 71 -27.11 -6.19 5.80
N LYS A 72 -26.57 -6.98 4.87
CA LYS A 72 -25.77 -8.17 5.17
C LYS A 72 -24.52 -7.82 5.99
N THR A 73 -23.86 -6.71 5.68
CA THR A 73 -22.71 -6.23 6.45
C THR A 73 -23.11 -5.84 7.87
N ILE A 74 -24.26 -5.17 8.03
CA ILE A 74 -24.81 -4.83 9.35
C ILE A 74 -25.16 -6.09 10.15
N GLU A 75 -25.69 -7.14 9.51
CA GLU A 75 -25.91 -8.43 10.16
C GLU A 75 -24.61 -9.09 10.63
N ILE A 76 -23.53 -9.00 9.84
CA ILE A 76 -22.21 -9.49 10.26
C ILE A 76 -21.75 -8.74 11.51
N PHE A 77 -21.97 -7.43 11.61
CA PHE A 77 -21.59 -6.65 12.79
C PHE A 77 -22.34 -7.14 14.04
N LYS A 78 -23.66 -7.41 13.91
CA LYS A 78 -24.49 -8.00 14.98
C LYS A 78 -24.01 -9.39 15.39
N LYS A 79 -23.63 -10.23 14.43
CA LYS A 79 -23.06 -11.56 14.71
C LYS A 79 -21.75 -11.47 15.49
N ILE A 80 -20.87 -10.57 15.10
CA ILE A 80 -19.59 -10.34 15.79
C ILE A 80 -19.86 -9.82 17.20
N GLU A 81 -20.73 -8.83 17.38
CA GLU A 81 -21.08 -8.34 18.72
C GLU A 81 -21.53 -9.47 19.65
N LYS A 82 -22.44 -10.33 19.17
CA LYS A 82 -22.92 -11.49 19.92
C LYS A 82 -21.81 -12.49 20.27
N GLN A 83 -20.81 -12.68 19.41
CA GLN A 83 -19.67 -13.57 19.68
C GLN A 83 -18.76 -13.07 20.80
N TYR A 84 -18.71 -11.76 21.03
CA TYR A 84 -17.83 -11.13 22.02
C TYR A 84 -18.58 -10.58 23.24
N GLU A 85 -19.90 -10.80 23.31
CA GLU A 85 -20.77 -10.37 24.42
C GLU A 85 -20.30 -10.94 25.77
N GLU A 86 -19.89 -12.21 25.81
CA GLU A 86 -19.37 -12.87 27.02
C GLU A 86 -18.07 -12.22 27.55
N GLN A 87 -17.34 -11.51 26.71
CA GLN A 87 -16.13 -10.78 27.08
C GLN A 87 -16.41 -9.33 27.50
N ASN A 88 -17.70 -8.94 27.57
CA ASN A 88 -18.16 -7.56 27.78
C ASN A 88 -17.61 -6.58 26.74
N LEU A 89 -17.45 -7.03 25.49
CA LEU A 89 -17.03 -6.20 24.37
C LEU A 89 -18.22 -6.01 23.42
N GLY A 90 -18.54 -4.75 23.15
CA GLY A 90 -19.53 -4.36 22.15
C GLY A 90 -18.88 -3.75 20.92
N VAL A 91 -19.66 -3.57 19.86
CA VAL A 91 -19.20 -2.77 18.71
C VAL A 91 -19.25 -1.30 19.12
N VAL A 92 -18.08 -0.66 19.16
CA VAL A 92 -17.91 0.75 19.57
C VAL A 92 -17.54 1.68 18.42
N GLY A 93 -17.33 1.11 17.24
CA GLY A 93 -17.04 1.86 16.04
C GLY A 93 -16.78 0.95 14.85
N TRP A 94 -16.46 1.57 13.72
CA TRP A 94 -16.03 0.89 12.51
C TRP A 94 -14.89 1.67 11.89
N TYR A 95 -14.08 1.00 11.07
CA TYR A 95 -12.98 1.64 10.37
C TYR A 95 -13.08 1.42 8.87
N LEU A 96 -12.55 2.38 8.12
CA LEU A 96 -12.44 2.37 6.67
C LEU A 96 -11.09 2.94 6.26
N SER A 97 -10.42 2.29 5.31
CA SER A 97 -9.24 2.90 4.68
C SER A 97 -9.65 3.84 3.56
N HIS A 98 -9.01 5.00 3.52
CA HIS A 98 -9.09 5.99 2.45
C HIS A 98 -7.74 6.06 1.72
N PRO A 99 -7.39 5.03 0.92
CA PRO A 99 -6.17 5.08 0.13
C PRO A 99 -6.33 6.20 -0.90
N PHE A 100 -5.36 7.11 -0.95
CA PHE A 100 -5.31 8.22 -1.91
C PHE A 100 -6.23 9.42 -1.65
N GLU A 101 -7.08 9.37 -0.62
CA GLU A 101 -7.99 10.46 -0.24
C GLU A 101 -7.49 11.24 1.00
N GLU A 102 -8.10 12.39 1.28
CA GLU A 102 -7.86 13.13 2.52
C GLU A 102 -8.52 12.42 3.71
N LEU A 103 -8.00 12.64 4.93
CA LEU A 103 -8.57 12.06 6.16
C LEU A 103 -9.85 12.81 6.57
N GLU A 104 -10.85 12.84 5.70
CA GLU A 104 -12.12 13.53 5.94
C GLU A 104 -13.30 12.64 5.56
N TRP A 105 -14.48 12.93 6.12
CA TRP A 105 -15.69 12.20 5.74
C TRP A 105 -16.17 12.61 4.36
N THR A 106 -16.30 11.62 3.48
CA THR A 106 -17.11 11.75 2.27
C THR A 106 -18.60 11.72 2.63
N VAL A 107 -19.44 12.12 1.66
CA VAL A 107 -20.90 11.97 1.79
C VAL A 107 -21.29 10.51 2.06
N SER A 108 -20.62 9.56 1.40
CA SER A 108 -20.85 8.13 1.57
C SER A 108 -20.48 7.64 2.98
N ASP A 109 -19.39 8.12 3.56
CA ASP A 109 -19.00 7.77 4.93
C ASP A 109 -20.06 8.17 5.95
N LYS A 110 -20.62 9.37 5.77
CA LYS A 110 -21.68 9.90 6.62
C LYS A 110 -22.96 9.08 6.50
N GLU A 111 -23.34 8.70 5.28
CA GLU A 111 -24.50 7.82 5.03
C GLU A 111 -24.32 6.45 5.67
N ASN A 112 -23.16 5.82 5.52
CA ASN A 112 -22.84 4.54 6.14
C ASN A 112 -22.86 4.63 7.67
N HIS A 113 -22.26 5.68 8.23
CA HIS A 113 -22.23 5.86 9.66
C HIS A 113 -23.63 6.10 10.24
N LEU A 114 -24.51 6.83 9.54
CA LEU A 114 -25.91 6.99 9.90
C LEU A 114 -26.67 5.66 9.90
N LYS A 115 -26.42 4.78 8.91
CA LYS A 115 -27.03 3.43 8.88
C LYS A 115 -26.63 2.64 10.12
N ILE A 116 -25.36 2.66 10.50
CA ILE A 116 -24.85 1.98 11.72
C ILE A 116 -25.50 2.56 12.97
N GLN A 117 -25.60 3.89 13.09
CA GLN A 117 -26.13 4.54 14.29
C GLN A 117 -27.64 4.35 14.49
N LYS A 118 -28.41 4.14 13.42
CA LYS A 118 -29.88 3.94 13.49
C LYS A 118 -30.30 2.62 14.14
N GLU A 119 -29.42 1.62 14.15
CA GLU A 119 -29.75 0.28 14.65
C GLU A 119 -29.71 0.20 16.18
N SER A 120 -28.51 0.26 16.76
CA SER A 120 -28.30 0.09 18.21
C SER A 120 -27.05 0.77 18.74
N TRP A 121 -26.19 1.30 17.86
CA TRP A 121 -24.88 1.80 18.21
C TRP A 121 -24.79 3.34 18.15
N SER A 122 -25.63 4.01 18.94
CA SER A 122 -25.77 5.48 18.97
C SER A 122 -24.49 6.24 19.35
N ASN A 123 -23.54 5.57 19.99
CA ASN A 123 -22.25 6.13 20.42
C ASN A 123 -21.06 5.66 19.56
N ASN A 124 -21.29 5.01 18.43
CA ASN A 124 -20.20 4.57 17.57
C ASN A 124 -19.42 5.73 16.96
N PHE A 125 -18.13 5.51 16.77
CA PHE A 125 -17.26 6.36 15.95
C PHE A 125 -16.99 5.73 14.58
N HIS A 126 -16.50 6.55 13.65
CA HIS A 126 -15.91 6.11 12.38
C HIS A 126 -14.43 6.46 12.36
N LEU A 127 -13.57 5.47 12.19
CA LEU A 127 -12.13 5.64 12.06
C LEU A 127 -11.73 5.60 10.58
N ILE A 128 -11.05 6.64 10.12
CA ILE A 128 -10.49 6.71 8.78
C ILE A 128 -8.98 6.53 8.88
N LEU A 129 -8.43 5.68 8.01
CA LEU A 129 -7.00 5.47 7.87
C LEU A 129 -6.53 5.77 6.44
N ASP A 130 -5.52 6.62 6.30
CA ASP A 130 -4.71 6.76 5.08
C ASP A 130 -3.28 6.29 5.38
N ASN A 131 -2.91 5.19 4.75
CA ASN A 131 -1.62 4.55 4.94
C ASN A 131 -0.42 5.39 4.44
N ARG A 132 -0.63 6.41 3.60
CA ARG A 132 0.42 7.35 3.18
C ARG A 132 0.84 8.28 4.31
N ASN A 133 -0.09 8.59 5.20
CA ASN A 133 0.11 9.51 6.31
C ASN A 133 0.70 8.84 7.56
N ILE A 134 0.98 7.52 7.52
CA ILE A 134 1.61 6.79 8.64
C ILE A 134 2.97 7.39 9.04
N GLN A 135 3.69 7.99 8.08
CA GLN A 135 5.01 8.59 8.32
C GLN A 135 4.95 9.99 8.95
N LYS A 136 3.76 10.61 9.03
CA LYS A 136 3.59 11.93 9.67
C LYS A 136 3.65 11.78 11.18
N GLU A 137 4.43 12.64 11.84
CA GLU A 137 4.60 12.61 13.28
C GLU A 137 3.24 12.70 14.01
N ASN A 138 3.03 11.81 14.98
CA ASN A 138 1.89 11.77 15.90
C ASN A 138 0.48 11.55 15.30
N GLU A 139 0.33 11.44 13.99
CA GLU A 139 -1.00 11.24 13.36
C GLU A 139 -1.26 9.79 12.97
N PHE A 140 -0.22 8.98 12.72
CA PHE A 140 -0.32 7.58 12.25
C PHE A 140 -1.26 7.38 11.05
N GLY A 141 -1.57 8.46 10.33
CA GLY A 141 -2.58 8.49 9.27
C GLY A 141 -4.00 8.15 9.73
N ILE A 142 -4.33 8.32 11.00
CA ILE A 142 -5.65 8.00 11.56
C ILE A 142 -6.39 9.28 11.95
N LYS A 143 -7.67 9.34 11.61
CA LYS A 143 -8.62 10.26 12.25
C LYS A 143 -9.87 9.53 12.68
N ILE A 144 -10.46 9.98 13.79
CA ILE A 144 -11.66 9.40 14.35
C ILE A 144 -12.74 10.47 14.40
N PHE A 145 -13.91 10.14 13.89
CA PHE A 145 -15.01 11.07 13.76
C PHE A 145 -16.30 10.49 14.33
N ARG A 146 -17.21 11.38 14.71
CA ARG A 146 -18.57 11.07 15.12
C ARG A 146 -19.53 12.14 14.63
N LEU A 147 -20.81 11.80 14.50
CA LEU A 147 -21.88 12.79 14.35
C LEU A 147 -22.27 13.44 15.67
N LYS A 148 -22.32 14.77 15.71
CA LYS A 148 -22.80 15.52 16.89
C LYS A 148 -24.26 15.21 17.20
N ASP A 149 -25.08 15.09 16.18
CA ASP A 149 -26.51 14.83 16.31
C ASP A 149 -27.03 13.90 15.21
N PRO A 150 -27.03 12.58 15.42
CA PRO A 150 -27.46 11.60 14.42
C PRO A 150 -28.89 11.82 13.91
N SER A 151 -29.76 12.47 14.69
CA SER A 151 -31.16 12.69 14.33
C SER A 151 -31.33 13.65 13.13
N LYS A 152 -30.33 14.51 12.89
CA LYS A 152 -30.30 15.43 11.75
C LYS A 152 -29.88 14.77 10.43
N GLY A 153 -29.61 13.46 10.44
CA GLY A 153 -29.21 12.73 9.25
C GLY A 153 -27.95 13.31 8.60
N ILE A 154 -27.96 13.43 7.27
CA ILE A 154 -26.83 13.93 6.47
C ILE A 154 -26.49 15.40 6.79
N SER A 155 -27.41 16.16 7.37
CA SER A 155 -27.16 17.56 7.78
C SER A 155 -26.47 17.69 9.14
N SER A 156 -26.25 16.57 9.85
CA SER A 156 -25.58 16.58 11.16
C SER A 156 -24.11 17.02 11.05
N GLU A 157 -23.62 17.86 11.97
CA GLU A 157 -22.21 18.24 11.98
C GLU A 157 -21.32 17.05 12.38
N THR A 158 -20.13 16.97 11.79
CA THR A 158 -19.08 16.04 12.18
C THR A 158 -18.26 16.61 13.34
N GLU A 159 -17.81 15.74 14.22
CA GLU A 159 -16.92 16.05 15.34
C GLU A 159 -15.72 15.10 15.27
N GLU A 160 -14.51 15.65 15.24
CA GLU A 160 -13.27 14.89 15.32
C GLU A 160 -12.98 14.56 16.79
N LEU A 161 -12.74 13.29 17.10
CA LEU A 161 -12.49 12.79 18.45
C LEU A 161 -10.98 12.66 18.68
N ASN A 162 -10.53 13.11 19.86
CA ASN A 162 -9.16 12.91 20.30
C ASN A 162 -8.92 11.42 20.56
N PHE A 163 -7.80 10.89 20.05
CA PHE A 163 -7.43 9.50 20.27
C PHE A 163 -5.98 9.35 20.74
N GLU A 164 -5.71 8.24 21.41
CA GLU A 164 -4.35 7.78 21.72
C GLU A 164 -4.20 6.30 21.35
N ILE A 165 -2.98 5.90 20.99
CA ILE A 165 -2.63 4.50 20.74
C ILE A 165 -1.83 4.01 21.95
N GLU A 166 -2.29 2.92 22.57
CA GLU A 166 -1.61 2.34 23.73
C GLU A 166 -0.20 1.87 23.35
N PRO A 167 0.86 2.38 24.02
CA PRO A 167 2.21 1.94 23.73
C PRO A 167 2.41 0.47 24.14
N PRO A 168 3.26 -0.28 23.42
CA PRO A 168 3.52 -1.67 23.78
C PRO A 168 4.25 -1.77 25.13
N LYS A 169 3.55 -2.28 26.16
CA LYS A 169 4.07 -2.39 27.54
C LYS A 169 5.01 -3.59 27.76
N THR A 170 5.24 -4.44 26.77
CA THR A 170 5.90 -5.75 26.94
C THR A 170 6.75 -6.15 25.75
N LEU A 171 7.81 -6.94 25.99
CA LEU A 171 8.64 -7.58 24.95
C LEU A 171 7.85 -8.46 23.95
N ASN A 172 6.61 -8.83 24.28
CA ASN A 172 5.73 -9.57 23.37
C ASN A 172 5.49 -8.84 22.04
N PHE A 173 5.58 -7.51 22.02
CA PHE A 173 5.48 -6.74 20.79
C PHE A 173 6.64 -7.07 19.83
N PHE A 174 7.88 -7.10 20.30
CA PHE A 174 9.04 -7.44 19.47
C PHE A 174 9.00 -8.89 18.98
N LYS A 175 8.60 -9.83 19.84
CA LYS A 175 8.37 -11.23 19.45
C LYS A 175 7.28 -11.34 18.38
N TRP A 176 6.25 -10.51 18.48
CA TRP A 176 5.21 -10.46 17.47
C TRP A 176 5.72 -9.87 16.15
N VAL A 177 6.47 -8.75 16.16
CA VAL A 177 7.07 -8.18 14.94
C VAL A 177 7.95 -9.22 14.26
N GLN A 178 8.79 -9.91 15.03
CA GLN A 178 9.61 -11.01 14.53
C GLN A 178 8.75 -12.10 13.87
N LYS A 179 7.72 -12.59 14.58
CA LYS A 179 6.83 -13.62 14.05
C LYS A 179 6.08 -13.16 12.80
N PHE A 180 5.64 -11.91 12.73
CA PHE A 180 4.96 -11.35 11.57
C PHE A 180 5.88 -11.35 10.34
N VAL A 181 7.14 -10.95 10.50
CA VAL A 181 8.15 -11.01 9.44
C VAL A 181 8.42 -12.47 9.03
N GLU A 182 8.59 -13.37 9.99
CA GLU A 182 8.77 -14.81 9.73
C GLU A 182 7.59 -15.43 8.98
N ASP A 183 6.35 -15.12 9.42
CA ASP A 183 5.12 -15.61 8.81
C ASP A 183 4.94 -15.08 7.38
N TYR A 184 5.34 -13.83 7.11
CA TYR A 184 5.31 -13.25 5.77
C TYR A 184 6.27 -13.95 4.79
N HIS A 185 7.39 -14.47 5.28
CA HIS A 185 8.39 -15.18 4.48
C HIS A 185 8.08 -16.68 4.27
N LYS A 186 6.97 -17.20 4.80
CA LYS A 186 6.56 -18.59 4.55
C LYS A 186 6.05 -18.77 3.13
N LYS A 187 6.17 -20.00 2.61
CA LYS A 187 5.60 -20.40 1.31
C LYS A 187 4.08 -20.17 1.24
N ASP A 188 3.41 -20.27 2.38
CA ASP A 188 2.01 -19.88 2.57
C ASP A 188 1.96 -18.85 3.72
N PRO A 189 1.93 -17.53 3.40
CA PRO A 189 1.98 -16.48 4.42
C PRO A 189 0.77 -16.50 5.34
N VAL A 190 0.99 -16.39 6.66
CA VAL A 190 -0.11 -16.29 7.63
C VAL A 190 -0.64 -14.84 7.65
N LEU A 191 -1.57 -14.55 6.75
CA LEU A 191 -2.18 -13.23 6.62
C LEU A 191 -3.43 -13.08 7.51
N ILE A 192 -3.71 -11.85 7.90
CA ILE A 192 -4.97 -11.51 8.57
C ILE A 192 -6.13 -11.75 7.60
N LYS A 193 -7.08 -12.61 7.98
CA LYS A 193 -8.23 -13.00 7.15
C LYS A 193 -9.44 -12.12 7.42
N GLU A 194 -10.22 -11.87 6.38
CA GLU A 194 -11.49 -11.16 6.48
C GLU A 194 -12.61 -12.11 6.89
N VAL A 195 -13.60 -11.63 7.65
CA VAL A 195 -14.77 -12.45 8.02
C VAL A 195 -15.50 -12.97 6.77
N GLN A 196 -15.64 -12.14 5.74
CA GLN A 196 -16.30 -12.56 4.51
C GLN A 196 -15.47 -13.56 3.67
N GLU A 197 -14.13 -13.53 3.78
CA GLU A 197 -13.24 -14.52 3.18
C GLU A 197 -13.41 -15.88 3.86
N LEU A 198 -13.49 -15.89 5.20
CA LEU A 198 -13.76 -17.09 5.99
C LEU A 198 -15.13 -17.69 5.65
N GLU A 199 -16.20 -16.86 5.63
CA GLU A 199 -17.55 -17.34 5.26
C GLU A 199 -17.60 -17.91 3.83
N LYS A 200 -16.85 -17.35 2.87
CA LYS A 200 -16.75 -17.89 1.51
C LYS A 200 -16.04 -19.24 1.50
N SER A 201 -14.90 -19.34 2.17
CA SER A 201 -14.14 -20.59 2.26
C SER A 201 -14.92 -21.70 2.97
N GLU A 202 -15.67 -21.38 4.03
CA GLU A 202 -16.51 -22.35 4.74
C GLU A 202 -17.69 -22.83 3.88
N LYS A 203 -18.31 -21.92 3.10
CA LYS A 203 -19.33 -22.26 2.10
C LYS A 203 -18.80 -23.00 0.87
N GLU A 204 -17.49 -22.98 0.63
CA GLU A 204 -16.81 -23.78 -0.38
C GLU A 204 -16.45 -25.18 0.14
N THR A 205 -16.26 -25.33 1.45
CA THR A 205 -15.94 -26.61 2.11
C THR A 205 -17.14 -27.38 2.67
N ALA A 206 -18.31 -26.76 2.83
CA ALA A 206 -19.54 -27.51 3.02
C ALA A 206 -19.78 -28.36 1.75
N PRO A 207 -20.21 -29.63 1.85
CA PRO A 207 -20.53 -30.42 0.67
C PRO A 207 -21.64 -29.70 -0.07
N ARG A 208 -21.28 -28.99 -1.14
CA ARG A 208 -22.23 -28.33 -2.01
C ARG A 208 -23.05 -29.45 -2.64
N ASP A 209 -24.35 -29.46 -2.36
CA ASP A 209 -25.30 -29.85 -3.39
C ASP A 209 -24.87 -29.12 -4.66
N LEU A 210 -24.61 -29.91 -5.70
CA LEU A 210 -24.00 -29.53 -6.98
C LEU A 210 -24.42 -28.11 -7.38
N GLN A 211 -23.47 -27.19 -7.48
CA GLN A 211 -23.74 -25.84 -7.95
C GLN A 211 -24.26 -25.88 -9.39
N GLU A 212 -25.42 -25.28 -9.61
CA GLU A 212 -25.89 -24.93 -10.95
C GLU A 212 -24.97 -23.86 -11.55
N ILE A 213 -24.52 -24.11 -12.78
CA ILE A 213 -23.64 -23.27 -13.59
C ILE A 213 -24.46 -22.07 -14.13
N PRO A 214 -23.89 -20.86 -14.28
CA PRO A 214 -24.61 -19.73 -14.86
C PRO A 214 -25.10 -20.07 -16.27
N LEU A 215 -26.42 -19.98 -16.48
CA LEU A 215 -27.02 -20.01 -17.80
C LEU A 215 -26.62 -18.72 -18.53
N THR A 216 -25.60 -18.80 -19.40
CA THR A 216 -25.66 -18.00 -20.62
C THR A 216 -26.96 -18.35 -21.32
N GLU A 217 -27.72 -17.33 -21.75
CA GLU A 217 -28.96 -17.43 -22.52
C GLU A 217 -28.75 -18.26 -23.80
N ILE A 218 -28.70 -19.58 -23.64
CA ILE A 218 -29.08 -20.49 -24.69
C ILE A 218 -30.60 -20.46 -24.59
N GLU A 219 -31.26 -19.96 -25.63
CA GLU A 219 -32.68 -20.21 -25.90
C GLU A 219 -32.91 -21.72 -26.00
N THR A 220 -32.81 -22.41 -24.88
CA THR A 220 -33.36 -23.73 -24.72
C THR A 220 -34.83 -23.47 -24.46
N ASN A 221 -35.66 -23.98 -25.37
CA ASN A 221 -37.04 -24.29 -25.04
C ASN A 221 -37.01 -25.18 -23.78
N GLU A 222 -37.02 -24.58 -22.60
CA GLU A 222 -37.32 -25.23 -21.32
C GLU A 222 -38.81 -25.61 -21.29
N LYS A 223 -39.25 -26.40 -22.28
CA LYS A 223 -40.18 -27.47 -21.94
C LYS A 223 -39.30 -28.50 -21.28
N SER A 224 -39.38 -28.58 -19.95
CA SER A 224 -38.72 -29.63 -19.19
C SER A 224 -39.09 -30.95 -19.86
N VAL A 225 -38.10 -31.55 -20.53
CA VAL A 225 -38.25 -32.79 -21.31
C VAL A 225 -38.85 -33.87 -20.41
N PHE A 226 -38.46 -33.84 -19.13
CA PHE A 226 -39.03 -34.64 -18.05
C PHE A 226 -40.53 -34.42 -17.83
N SER A 227 -41.04 -33.18 -17.83
CA SER A 227 -42.47 -32.93 -17.57
C SER A 227 -43.38 -33.39 -18.71
N SER A 228 -42.96 -33.22 -19.97
CA SER A 228 -43.77 -33.64 -21.11
C SER A 228 -43.79 -35.15 -21.25
N GLU A 229 -42.64 -35.82 -21.10
CA GLU A 229 -42.54 -37.28 -21.15
C GLU A 229 -43.28 -37.92 -19.96
N LEU A 230 -43.18 -37.37 -18.73
CA LEU A 230 -43.96 -37.85 -17.58
C LEU A 230 -45.47 -37.69 -17.77
N THR A 231 -45.93 -36.61 -18.42
CA THR A 231 -47.36 -36.44 -18.70
C THR A 231 -47.86 -37.43 -19.75
N GLU A 232 -47.05 -37.76 -20.75
CA GLU A 232 -47.39 -38.73 -21.79
C GLU A 232 -47.40 -40.16 -21.20
N VAL A 233 -46.37 -40.52 -20.43
CA VAL A 233 -46.26 -41.78 -19.68
C VAL A 233 -47.41 -41.96 -18.69
N SER A 234 -47.82 -40.88 -18.00
CA SER A 234 -48.99 -40.91 -17.10
C SER A 234 -50.29 -41.18 -17.86
N SER A 235 -50.44 -40.62 -19.06
CA SER A 235 -51.63 -40.84 -19.89
C SER A 235 -51.69 -42.27 -20.44
N GLU A 236 -50.56 -42.84 -20.85
CA GLU A 236 -50.47 -44.24 -21.29
C GLU A 236 -50.71 -45.22 -20.14
N PHE A 237 -50.17 -44.95 -18.95
CA PHE A 237 -50.44 -45.73 -17.75
C PHE A 237 -51.94 -45.73 -17.41
N HIS A 238 -52.59 -44.56 -17.46
CA HIS A 238 -54.04 -44.46 -17.25
C HIS A 238 -54.80 -45.29 -18.27
N ASN A 239 -54.41 -45.27 -19.55
CA ASN A 239 -55.04 -46.08 -20.59
C ASN A 239 -54.86 -47.59 -20.37
N ILE A 240 -53.69 -48.04 -19.91
CA ILE A 240 -53.41 -49.45 -19.61
C ILE A 240 -54.25 -49.91 -18.40
N VAL A 241 -54.29 -49.10 -17.34
CA VAL A 241 -55.09 -49.37 -16.15
C VAL A 241 -56.59 -49.40 -16.51
N ASP A 242 -57.08 -48.41 -17.25
CA ASP A 242 -58.47 -48.36 -17.71
C ASP A 242 -58.83 -49.56 -18.59
N ASN A 243 -57.93 -49.97 -19.48
CA ASN A 243 -58.15 -51.15 -20.31
C ASN A 243 -58.17 -52.44 -19.50
N LEU A 244 -57.34 -52.57 -18.45
CA LEU A 244 -57.41 -53.69 -17.51
C LEU A 244 -58.74 -53.72 -16.75
N PHE A 245 -59.22 -52.56 -16.29
CA PHE A 245 -60.53 -52.47 -15.64
C PHE A 245 -61.68 -52.84 -16.59
N LYS A 246 -61.61 -52.40 -17.86
CA LYS A 246 -62.64 -52.68 -18.86
C LYS A 246 -62.63 -54.13 -19.34
N LEU A 247 -61.45 -54.71 -19.61
CA LEU A 247 -61.33 -56.04 -20.20
C LEU A 247 -61.44 -57.16 -19.15
N GLU A 248 -60.94 -56.96 -17.94
CA GLU A 248 -60.84 -58.03 -16.94
C GLU A 248 -61.86 -57.89 -15.81
N LEU A 249 -62.04 -56.67 -15.28
CA LEU A 249 -62.89 -56.45 -14.09
C LEU A 249 -64.37 -56.23 -14.43
N THR A 250 -64.67 -55.70 -15.62
CA THR A 250 -66.06 -55.46 -16.04
C THR A 250 -66.81 -56.78 -16.34
N PRO A 251 -66.24 -57.74 -17.11
CA PRO A 251 -66.86 -59.06 -17.28
C PRO A 251 -66.95 -59.83 -15.97
N TRP A 252 -65.96 -59.67 -15.08
CA TRP A 252 -65.99 -60.25 -13.75
C TRP A 252 -67.18 -59.76 -12.92
N LYS A 253 -67.42 -58.43 -12.87
CA LYS A 253 -68.54 -57.84 -12.12
C LYS A 253 -69.89 -58.43 -12.54
N GLU A 254 -70.07 -58.65 -13.84
CA GLU A 254 -71.28 -59.26 -14.39
C GLU A 254 -71.37 -60.77 -14.08
N ASN A 255 -70.26 -61.51 -14.22
CA ASN A 255 -70.19 -62.95 -13.91
C ASN A 255 -70.36 -63.25 -12.42
N PHE A 256 -69.85 -62.40 -11.53
CA PHE A 256 -70.01 -62.54 -10.09
C PHE A 256 -71.47 -62.38 -9.67
N LYS A 257 -72.17 -61.41 -10.25
CA LYS A 257 -73.61 -61.18 -10.02
C LYS A 257 -74.45 -62.40 -10.43
N TYR A 258 -74.07 -63.07 -11.52
CA TYR A 258 -74.72 -64.29 -12.00
C TYR A 258 -74.36 -65.53 -11.16
N SER A 259 -73.10 -65.63 -10.72
CA SER A 259 -72.58 -66.75 -9.94
C SER A 259 -73.09 -66.74 -8.49
N ALA A 260 -73.27 -65.55 -7.90
CA ALA A 260 -73.88 -65.38 -6.57
C ALA A 260 -75.33 -65.93 -6.51
N LEU A 261 -76.06 -65.92 -7.64
CA LEU A 261 -77.40 -66.48 -7.75
C LEU A 261 -77.40 -68.00 -8.01
N SER A 262 -76.26 -68.58 -8.41
CA SER A 262 -76.15 -69.96 -8.91
C SER A 262 -75.48 -70.96 -7.93
N GLY A 263 -75.03 -70.52 -6.75
CA GLY A 263 -74.45 -71.37 -5.72
C GLY A 263 -72.93 -71.28 -5.55
N MET A 264 -72.40 -71.94 -4.52
CA MET A 264 -71.03 -71.78 -4.00
C MET A 264 -69.92 -72.17 -5.00
N ASP A 265 -70.12 -73.20 -5.81
CA ASP A 265 -69.10 -73.70 -6.74
C ASP A 265 -68.78 -72.69 -7.85
N LYS A 266 -69.79 -72.00 -8.38
CA LYS A 266 -69.58 -70.94 -9.39
C LYS A 266 -68.92 -69.68 -8.82
N LEU A 267 -69.11 -69.42 -7.52
CA LEU A 267 -68.37 -68.35 -6.84
C LEU A 267 -66.89 -68.70 -6.72
N LEU A 268 -66.57 -69.97 -6.45
CA LEU A 268 -65.19 -70.44 -6.33
C LEU A 268 -64.47 -70.41 -7.69
N GLU A 269 -65.13 -70.83 -8.78
CA GLU A 269 -64.62 -70.70 -10.15
C GLU A 269 -64.43 -69.22 -10.55
N SER A 270 -65.37 -68.34 -10.19
CA SER A 270 -65.22 -66.90 -10.39
C SER A 270 -64.02 -66.33 -9.62
N LEU A 271 -63.76 -66.79 -8.39
CA LEU A 271 -62.61 -66.36 -7.60
C LEU A 271 -61.27 -66.83 -8.19
N ILE A 272 -61.22 -68.03 -8.77
CA ILE A 272 -60.02 -68.53 -9.48
C ILE A 272 -59.75 -67.68 -10.72
N ASN A 273 -60.78 -67.39 -11.53
CA ASN A 273 -60.64 -66.53 -12.71
C ASN A 273 -60.21 -65.11 -12.34
N ILE A 274 -60.69 -64.53 -11.24
CA ILE A 274 -60.20 -63.22 -10.74
C ILE A 274 -58.70 -63.27 -10.45
N LYS A 275 -58.25 -64.32 -9.76
CA LYS A 275 -56.85 -64.46 -9.38
C LYS A 275 -55.96 -64.54 -10.61
N GLU A 276 -56.36 -65.32 -11.62
CA GLU A 276 -55.61 -65.46 -12.87
C GLU A 276 -55.61 -64.15 -13.68
N ASN A 277 -56.75 -63.49 -13.80
CA ASN A 277 -56.85 -62.23 -14.55
C ASN A 277 -56.10 -61.07 -13.87
N LEU A 278 -56.14 -60.97 -12.53
CA LEU A 278 -55.32 -60.01 -11.79
C LEU A 278 -53.82 -60.31 -11.94
N SER A 279 -53.43 -61.58 -11.92
CA SER A 279 -52.04 -61.97 -12.13
C SER A 279 -51.55 -61.62 -13.55
N ASN A 280 -52.37 -61.83 -14.57
CA ASN A 280 -52.07 -61.45 -15.94
C ASN A 280 -52.00 -59.93 -16.10
N GLY A 281 -52.92 -59.20 -15.48
CA GLY A 281 -52.91 -57.73 -15.45
C GLY A 281 -51.66 -57.16 -14.80
N MET A 282 -51.21 -57.73 -13.68
CA MET A 282 -49.95 -57.32 -13.05
C MET A 282 -48.73 -57.62 -13.91
N ASN A 283 -48.70 -58.75 -14.63
CA ASN A 283 -47.61 -59.04 -15.56
C ASN A 283 -47.55 -58.03 -16.73
N ILE A 284 -48.71 -57.59 -17.24
CA ILE A 284 -48.79 -56.56 -18.29
C ILE A 284 -48.24 -55.22 -17.77
N ILE A 285 -48.65 -54.78 -16.58
CA ILE A 285 -48.14 -53.55 -15.95
C ILE A 285 -46.63 -53.65 -15.71
N GLN A 286 -46.14 -54.77 -15.20
CA GLN A 286 -44.73 -54.98 -14.93
C GLN A 286 -43.88 -54.90 -16.20
N ASN A 287 -44.34 -55.53 -17.30
CA ASN A 287 -43.63 -55.49 -18.57
C ASN A 287 -43.64 -54.09 -19.20
N TRP A 288 -44.74 -53.35 -19.10
CA TRP A 288 -44.81 -51.96 -19.54
C TRP A 288 -43.84 -51.09 -18.73
N PHE A 289 -43.88 -51.17 -17.39
CA PHE A 289 -42.99 -50.39 -16.53
C PHE A 289 -41.52 -50.67 -16.81
N LYS A 290 -41.16 -51.94 -17.05
CA LYS A 290 -39.79 -52.31 -17.43
C LYS A 290 -39.37 -51.69 -18.75
N LYS A 291 -40.22 -51.78 -19.78
CA LYS A 291 -39.94 -51.21 -21.11
C LYS A 291 -39.78 -49.69 -21.03
N GLU A 292 -40.63 -49.02 -20.27
CA GLU A 292 -40.60 -47.56 -20.15
C GLU A 292 -39.37 -47.07 -19.38
N LEU A 293 -38.99 -47.81 -18.34
CA LEU A 293 -37.76 -47.54 -17.58
C LEU A 293 -36.51 -47.72 -18.46
N ASP A 294 -36.47 -48.78 -19.28
CA ASP A 294 -35.37 -49.02 -20.23
C ASP A 294 -35.27 -47.87 -21.26
N ASN A 295 -36.39 -47.44 -21.85
CA ASN A 295 -36.44 -46.32 -22.79
C ASN A 295 -35.99 -44.99 -22.15
N THR A 296 -36.45 -44.72 -20.93
CA THR A 296 -36.10 -43.50 -20.18
C THR A 296 -34.60 -43.48 -19.86
N LEU A 297 -34.03 -44.62 -19.45
CA LEU A 297 -32.60 -44.75 -19.19
C LEU A 297 -31.75 -44.54 -20.45
N GLU A 298 -32.20 -45.05 -21.60
CA GLU A 298 -31.52 -44.85 -22.88
C GLU A 298 -31.55 -43.38 -23.32
N SER A 299 -32.73 -42.72 -23.24
CA SER A 299 -32.88 -41.29 -23.53
C SER A 299 -31.99 -40.42 -22.62
N PHE A 300 -31.98 -40.74 -21.32
CA PHE A 300 -31.12 -40.07 -20.35
C PHE A 300 -29.63 -40.27 -20.66
N GLY A 301 -29.22 -41.50 -20.99
CA GLY A 301 -27.83 -41.81 -21.37
C GLY A 301 -27.38 -41.03 -22.60
N ASN A 302 -28.22 -40.94 -23.64
CA ASN A 302 -27.92 -40.19 -24.86
C ASN A 302 -27.84 -38.67 -24.59
N SER A 303 -28.72 -38.16 -23.73
CA SER A 303 -28.74 -36.74 -23.32
C SER A 303 -27.50 -36.38 -22.49
N ALA A 304 -27.12 -37.23 -21.53
CA ALA A 304 -25.93 -37.05 -20.72
C ALA A 304 -24.65 -37.09 -21.58
N THR A 305 -24.57 -38.01 -22.54
CA THR A 305 -23.42 -38.12 -23.47
C THR A 305 -23.30 -36.87 -24.34
N SER A 306 -24.43 -36.41 -24.92
CA SER A 306 -24.44 -35.20 -25.76
C SER A 306 -24.06 -33.95 -24.97
N TYR A 307 -24.48 -33.85 -23.71
CA TYR A 307 -24.09 -32.76 -22.81
C TYR A 307 -22.60 -32.80 -22.44
N ILE A 308 -22.05 -34.00 -22.18
CA ILE A 308 -20.63 -34.15 -21.90
C ILE A 308 -19.81 -33.76 -23.13
N ASP A 309 -20.19 -34.23 -24.32
CA ASP A 309 -19.48 -33.93 -25.57
C ASP A 309 -19.50 -32.43 -25.89
N SER A 310 -20.63 -31.75 -25.69
CA SER A 310 -20.71 -30.30 -25.89
C SER A 310 -19.81 -29.54 -24.91
N ARG A 311 -19.74 -29.97 -23.65
CA ARG A 311 -18.84 -29.38 -22.64
C ARG A 311 -17.36 -29.58 -22.97
N VAL A 312 -16.98 -30.75 -23.49
CA VAL A 312 -15.61 -30.99 -23.94
C VAL A 312 -15.25 -30.04 -25.09
N ILE A 313 -16.14 -29.87 -26.07
CA ILE A 313 -15.92 -28.93 -27.19
C ILE A 313 -15.81 -27.47 -26.70
N GLU A 314 -16.66 -27.06 -25.75
CA GLU A 314 -16.59 -25.72 -25.14
C GLU A 314 -15.28 -25.49 -24.39
N GLN A 315 -14.79 -26.51 -23.66
CA GLN A 315 -13.49 -26.44 -22.98
C GLN A 315 -12.32 -26.31 -23.96
N ASP A 316 -12.31 -27.10 -25.03
CA ASP A 316 -11.28 -27.01 -26.08
C ASP A 316 -11.27 -25.63 -26.74
N LYS A 317 -12.46 -25.02 -26.93
CA LYS A 317 -12.58 -23.66 -27.45
C LYS A 317 -12.02 -22.64 -26.44
N LEU A 318 -12.41 -22.75 -25.17
CA LEU A 318 -11.93 -21.86 -24.11
C LEU A 318 -10.41 -21.95 -23.97
N GLU A 319 -9.81 -23.13 -24.09
CA GLU A 319 -8.37 -23.30 -24.06
C GLU A 319 -7.68 -22.53 -25.20
N LYS A 320 -8.22 -22.60 -26.42
CA LYS A 320 -7.71 -21.84 -27.58
C LYS A 320 -7.87 -20.33 -27.42
N ASP A 321 -9.01 -19.89 -26.86
CA ASP A 321 -9.26 -18.47 -26.60
C ASP A 321 -8.26 -17.94 -25.55
N ILE A 322 -7.98 -18.73 -24.49
CA ILE A 322 -6.96 -18.40 -23.49
C ILE A 322 -5.56 -18.32 -24.11
N GLN A 323 -5.19 -19.27 -24.97
CA GLN A 323 -3.88 -19.25 -25.65
C GLN A 323 -3.72 -18.02 -26.54
N THR A 324 -4.77 -17.66 -27.28
CA THR A 324 -4.77 -16.47 -28.14
C THR A 324 -4.61 -15.18 -27.33
N GLU A 325 -5.34 -15.06 -26.22
CA GLU A 325 -5.23 -13.89 -25.33
C GLU A 325 -3.85 -13.79 -24.67
N GLN A 326 -3.24 -14.92 -24.31
CA GLN A 326 -1.87 -14.96 -23.80
C GLN A 326 -0.86 -14.44 -24.82
N GLU A 327 -0.98 -14.82 -26.09
CA GLU A 327 -0.10 -14.34 -27.16
C GLU A 327 -0.24 -12.83 -27.37
N LEU A 328 -1.47 -12.31 -27.38
CA LEU A 328 -1.74 -10.87 -27.48
C LEU A 328 -1.14 -10.08 -26.31
N LEU A 329 -1.32 -10.56 -25.08
CA LEU A 329 -0.74 -9.93 -23.89
C LEU A 329 0.80 -9.95 -23.92
N LEU A 330 1.41 -11.02 -24.41
CA LEU A 330 2.87 -11.11 -24.56
C LEU A 330 3.39 -10.11 -25.60
N GLU A 331 2.68 -9.95 -26.71
CA GLU A 331 3.03 -8.98 -27.75
C GLU A 331 2.90 -7.55 -27.25
N GLU A 332 1.77 -7.19 -26.63
CA GLU A 332 1.53 -5.85 -26.06
C GLU A 332 2.56 -5.52 -24.98
N THR A 333 2.83 -6.47 -24.08
CA THR A 333 3.84 -6.28 -23.03
C THR A 333 5.23 -6.07 -23.63
N SER A 334 5.59 -6.83 -24.67
CA SER A 334 6.88 -6.69 -25.36
C SER A 334 7.02 -5.34 -26.07
N GLN A 335 5.96 -4.87 -26.73
CA GLN A 335 5.94 -3.56 -27.37
C GLN A 335 6.08 -2.43 -26.34
N ASN A 336 5.36 -2.51 -25.21
CA ASN A 336 5.46 -1.54 -24.13
C ASN A 336 6.86 -1.51 -23.50
N ILE A 337 7.47 -2.67 -23.26
CA ILE A 337 8.85 -2.75 -22.75
C ILE A 337 9.82 -2.09 -23.73
N ASN A 338 9.74 -2.39 -25.02
CA ASN A 338 10.64 -1.83 -26.02
C ASN A 338 10.47 -0.31 -26.16
N SER A 339 9.24 0.19 -26.19
CA SER A 339 8.95 1.62 -26.23
C SER A 339 9.54 2.35 -25.02
N ASN A 340 9.34 1.81 -23.81
CA ASN A 340 9.89 2.39 -22.59
C ASN A 340 11.42 2.35 -22.57
N LEU A 341 12.05 1.27 -23.05
CA LEU A 341 13.50 1.17 -23.14
C LEU A 341 14.08 2.21 -24.11
N GLU A 342 13.42 2.44 -25.24
CA GLU A 342 13.82 3.45 -26.22
C GLU A 342 13.67 4.87 -25.63
N GLU A 343 12.58 5.14 -24.92
CA GLU A 343 12.40 6.42 -24.22
C GLU A 343 13.50 6.66 -23.18
N TYR A 344 13.78 5.68 -22.32
CA TYR A 344 14.85 5.79 -21.33
C TYR A 344 16.22 5.95 -21.97
N HIS A 345 16.49 5.24 -23.07
CA HIS A 345 17.73 5.39 -23.83
C HIS A 345 17.89 6.83 -24.31
N ASN A 346 16.84 7.40 -24.92
CA ASN A 346 16.85 8.78 -25.40
C ASN A 346 17.06 9.80 -24.28
N GLN A 347 16.39 9.64 -23.13
CA GLN A 347 16.59 10.50 -21.96
C GLN A 347 18.02 10.41 -21.39
N ILE A 348 18.62 9.21 -21.38
CA ILE A 348 20.01 9.02 -20.95
C ILE A 348 20.97 9.72 -21.92
N MET A 349 20.77 9.54 -23.22
CA MET A 349 21.60 10.16 -24.26
C MET A 349 21.53 11.69 -24.21
N GLU A 350 20.36 12.27 -24.00
CA GLU A 350 20.21 13.72 -23.82
C GLU A 350 21.00 14.23 -22.60
N LYS A 351 20.91 13.51 -21.47
CA LYS A 351 21.68 13.85 -20.26
C LYS A 351 23.18 13.70 -20.46
N MET A 352 23.62 12.65 -21.17
CA MET A 352 25.04 12.45 -21.49
C MET A 352 25.57 13.59 -22.36
N ASN A 353 24.84 13.97 -23.42
CA ASN A 353 25.23 15.11 -24.27
C ASN A 353 25.36 16.42 -23.46
N LYS A 354 24.47 16.63 -22.49
CA LYS A 354 24.55 17.81 -21.59
C LYS A 354 25.77 17.75 -20.66
N ILE A 355 26.14 16.55 -20.19
CA ILE A 355 27.36 16.36 -19.39
C ILE A 355 28.59 16.65 -20.24
N ASP A 356 28.64 16.16 -21.48
CA ASP A 356 29.75 16.40 -22.40
C ASP A 356 29.93 17.89 -22.68
N GLN A 357 28.84 18.62 -22.95
CA GLN A 357 28.87 20.08 -23.11
C GLN A 357 29.40 20.80 -21.86
N ASN A 358 28.95 20.41 -20.67
CA ASN A 358 29.44 20.99 -19.42
C ASN A 358 30.93 20.69 -19.19
N LEU A 359 31.42 19.51 -19.59
CA LEU A 359 32.83 19.14 -19.49
C LEU A 359 33.69 19.96 -20.46
N GLU A 360 33.21 20.20 -21.68
CA GLU A 360 33.88 21.09 -22.64
C GLU A 360 33.98 22.53 -22.11
N GLU A 361 32.88 23.06 -21.54
CA GLU A 361 32.88 24.39 -20.91
C GLU A 361 33.84 24.46 -19.72
N PHE A 362 33.85 23.43 -18.87
CA PHE A 362 34.77 23.34 -17.73
C PHE A 362 36.23 23.30 -18.20
N SER A 363 36.53 22.49 -19.21
CA SER A 363 37.88 22.38 -19.78
C SER A 363 38.34 23.72 -20.38
N SER A 364 37.45 24.44 -21.06
CA SER A 364 37.75 25.77 -21.60
C SER A 364 38.11 26.77 -20.49
N LYS A 365 37.25 26.86 -19.45
CA LYS A 365 37.51 27.73 -18.28
C LYS A 365 38.79 27.36 -17.55
N HIS A 366 39.10 26.07 -17.44
CA HIS A 366 40.35 25.62 -16.83
C HIS A 366 41.56 26.13 -17.62
N GLY A 367 41.53 26.04 -18.95
CA GLY A 367 42.57 26.60 -19.82
C GLY A 367 42.74 28.12 -19.68
N GLU A 368 41.63 28.87 -19.53
CA GLU A 368 41.69 30.32 -19.24
C GLU A 368 42.37 30.62 -17.90
N TYR A 369 42.09 29.82 -16.86
CA TYR A 369 42.74 29.97 -15.57
C TYR A 369 44.25 29.68 -15.64
N ASP A 370 44.65 28.64 -16.38
CA ASP A 370 46.07 28.32 -16.57
C ASP A 370 46.82 29.46 -17.27
N GLN A 371 46.24 30.04 -18.33
CA GLN A 371 46.82 31.22 -18.98
C GLN A 371 46.93 32.42 -18.04
N ARG A 372 45.91 32.62 -17.18
CA ARG A 372 45.95 33.68 -16.17
C ARG A 372 47.04 33.45 -15.15
N ILE A 373 47.24 32.22 -14.68
CA ILE A 373 48.33 31.85 -13.76
C ILE A 373 49.70 32.15 -14.40
N ILE A 374 49.88 31.76 -15.66
CA ILE A 374 51.13 32.05 -16.41
C ILE A 374 51.38 33.57 -16.47
N SER A 375 50.38 34.36 -16.87
CA SER A 375 50.54 35.82 -16.96
C SER A 375 50.82 36.49 -15.61
N LEU A 376 50.21 36.01 -14.52
CA LEU A 376 50.51 36.49 -13.17
C LEU A 376 51.93 36.11 -12.74
N SER A 377 52.38 34.90 -13.06
CA SER A 377 53.76 34.47 -12.78
C SER A 377 54.78 35.35 -13.51
N GLU A 378 54.52 35.74 -14.76
CA GLU A 378 55.38 36.66 -15.51
C GLU A 378 55.40 38.06 -14.88
N ILE A 379 54.26 38.56 -14.40
CA ILE A 379 54.19 39.86 -13.69
C ILE A 379 54.98 39.79 -12.37
N ILE A 380 54.85 38.70 -11.62
CA ILE A 380 55.61 38.50 -10.38
C ILE A 380 57.11 38.52 -10.67
N GLY A 381 57.58 37.76 -11.68
CA GLY A 381 58.99 37.75 -12.07
C GLY A 381 59.51 39.14 -12.46
N LYS A 382 58.76 39.90 -13.25
CA LYS A 382 59.12 41.29 -13.59
C LYS A 382 59.22 42.18 -12.36
N ASN A 383 58.31 42.02 -11.40
CA ASN A 383 58.34 42.79 -10.16
C ASN A 383 59.52 42.40 -9.28
N GLU A 384 59.87 41.12 -9.21
CA GLU A 384 61.07 40.63 -8.53
C GLU A 384 62.35 41.25 -9.12
N ASP A 385 62.45 41.31 -10.45
CA ASP A 385 63.57 41.97 -11.13
C ASP A 385 63.63 43.47 -10.82
N ILE A 386 62.50 44.18 -10.84
CA ILE A 386 62.43 45.61 -10.49
C ILE A 386 62.87 45.84 -9.04
N ILE A 387 62.38 45.02 -8.11
CA ILE A 387 62.75 45.11 -6.69
C ILE A 387 64.25 44.82 -6.54
N GLY A 388 64.79 43.80 -7.20
CA GLY A 388 66.21 43.49 -7.19
C GLY A 388 67.07 44.67 -7.66
N ASN A 389 66.74 45.25 -8.82
CA ASN A 389 67.42 46.43 -9.35
C ASN A 389 67.34 47.66 -8.42
N LEU A 390 66.18 47.88 -7.77
CA LEU A 390 66.02 48.95 -6.80
C LEU A 390 66.90 48.73 -5.57
N VAL A 391 66.96 47.50 -5.05
CA VAL A 391 67.82 47.14 -3.92
C VAL A 391 69.29 47.40 -4.26
N GLU A 392 69.76 46.93 -5.42
CA GLU A 392 71.15 47.18 -5.88
C GLU A 392 71.47 48.66 -6.04
N SER A 393 70.52 49.45 -6.58
CA SER A 393 70.68 50.91 -6.68
C SER A 393 70.79 51.56 -5.30
N TYR A 394 69.93 51.18 -4.34
CA TYR A 394 69.98 51.73 -2.98
C TYR A 394 71.27 51.35 -2.25
N GLU A 395 71.75 50.11 -2.40
CA GLU A 395 73.04 49.69 -1.85
C GLU A 395 74.20 50.51 -2.43
N THR A 396 74.17 50.77 -3.73
CA THR A 396 75.16 51.61 -4.42
C THR A 396 75.12 53.05 -3.92
N ASP A 397 73.93 53.65 -3.81
CA ASP A 397 73.74 55.01 -3.33
C ASP A 397 74.15 55.19 -1.87
N LEU A 398 73.84 54.20 -1.02
CA LEU A 398 74.28 54.16 0.37
C LEU A 398 75.81 54.11 0.47
N LYS A 399 76.47 53.24 -0.32
CA LYS A 399 77.93 53.14 -0.35
C LYS A 399 78.60 54.41 -0.87
N ASN A 400 78.03 55.05 -1.89
CA ASN A 400 78.52 56.33 -2.41
C ASN A 400 78.38 57.44 -1.36
N SER A 401 77.25 57.48 -0.65
CA SER A 401 77.01 58.43 0.44
C SER A 401 77.96 58.21 1.62
N GLU A 402 78.21 56.95 1.99
CA GLU A 402 79.18 56.58 3.02
C GLU A 402 80.60 57.04 2.63
N ASN A 403 81.04 56.76 1.40
CA ASN A 403 82.34 57.20 0.90
C ASN A 403 82.48 58.73 0.91
N TYR A 404 81.44 59.45 0.47
CA TYR A 404 81.42 60.91 0.51
C TYR A 404 81.54 61.47 1.93
N LEU A 405 80.83 60.88 2.90
CA LEU A 405 80.96 61.25 4.32
C LEU A 405 82.36 60.96 4.87
N ILE A 406 82.94 59.81 4.52
CA ILE A 406 84.31 59.44 4.90
C ILE A 406 85.30 60.47 4.35
N ASP A 407 85.16 60.89 3.10
CA ASP A 407 86.04 61.86 2.47
C ASP A 407 85.93 63.25 3.10
N ILE A 408 84.71 63.73 3.42
CA ILE A 408 84.51 64.97 4.18
C ILE A 408 85.18 64.89 5.55
N ILE A 409 85.03 63.76 6.26
CA ILE A 409 85.62 63.56 7.58
C ILE A 409 87.15 63.59 7.48
N LYS A 410 87.73 62.92 6.47
CA LYS A 410 89.17 62.95 6.20
C LYS A 410 89.66 64.37 5.89
N GLU A 411 89.00 65.08 4.99
CA GLU A 411 89.36 66.45 4.63
C GLU A 411 89.33 67.39 5.85
N LYS A 412 88.28 67.30 6.67
CA LYS A 412 88.20 68.07 7.93
C LYS A 412 89.31 67.70 8.90
N LYS A 413 89.57 66.40 9.09
CA LYS A 413 90.66 65.91 9.96
C LYS A 413 92.01 66.44 9.49
N ASP A 414 92.29 66.35 8.19
CA ASP A 414 93.55 66.79 7.58
C ASP A 414 93.70 68.32 7.62
N SER A 415 92.61 69.08 7.60
CA SER A 415 92.64 70.55 7.81
C SER A 415 92.89 70.95 9.28
N LEU A 416 92.47 70.11 10.24
CA LEU A 416 92.58 70.37 11.67
C LEU A 416 93.97 70.04 12.22
N ILE A 417 94.63 68.99 11.71
CA ILE A 417 95.98 68.57 12.15
C ILE A 417 97.02 69.71 12.04
N PRO A 418 97.14 70.45 10.91
CA PRO A 418 98.08 71.57 10.81
C PRO A 418 97.72 72.73 11.74
N ARG A 419 96.42 72.99 11.95
CA ARG A 419 95.95 74.02 12.88
C ARG A 419 96.32 73.70 14.32
N LEU A 420 96.18 72.43 14.72
CA LEU A 420 96.61 71.93 16.03
C LEU A 420 98.13 72.06 16.21
N LYS A 421 98.92 71.63 15.22
CA LYS A 421 100.39 71.79 15.27
C LYS A 421 100.81 73.25 15.41
N LYS A 422 100.19 74.17 14.67
CA LYS A 422 100.46 75.61 14.78
C LYS A 422 100.10 76.16 16.17
N LEU A 423 99.06 75.62 16.80
CA LEU A 423 98.67 75.95 18.18
C LEU A 423 99.71 75.44 19.19
N GLU A 424 100.21 74.21 19.03
CA GLU A 424 101.29 73.64 19.85
C GLU A 424 102.59 74.44 19.71
N GLU A 425 102.96 74.85 18.49
CA GLU A 425 104.10 75.72 18.23
C GLU A 425 103.95 77.08 18.92
N ASN A 426 102.77 77.71 18.77
CA ASN A 426 102.47 78.97 19.45
C ASN A 426 102.53 78.84 20.98
N GLN A 427 102.02 77.74 21.53
CA GLN A 427 102.07 77.46 22.97
C GLN A 427 103.51 77.30 23.45
N THR A 428 104.34 76.59 22.69
CA THR A 428 105.78 76.44 22.95
C THR A 428 106.47 77.80 22.96
N HIS A 429 106.18 78.64 21.97
CA HIS A 429 106.75 79.99 21.87
C HIS A 429 106.31 80.92 23.01
N ILE A 430 105.08 80.77 23.51
CA ILE A 430 104.60 81.48 24.71
C ILE A 430 105.33 80.99 25.96
N LEU A 431 105.51 79.67 26.12
CA LEU A 431 106.26 79.07 27.24
C LEU A 431 107.72 79.54 27.26
N GLU A 432 108.36 79.61 26.09
CA GLU A 432 109.72 80.16 25.95
C GLU A 432 109.76 81.63 26.40
N ARG A 433 108.82 82.47 25.94
CA ARG A 433 108.73 83.87 26.36
C ARG A 433 108.45 84.03 27.85
N ILE A 434 107.60 83.19 28.44
CA ILE A 434 107.37 83.16 29.89
C ILE A 434 108.66 82.80 30.62
N THR A 435 109.41 81.82 30.11
CA THR A 435 110.69 81.41 30.70
C THR A 435 111.74 82.52 30.61
N GLU A 436 111.81 83.23 29.47
CA GLU A 436 112.66 84.42 29.30
C GLU A 436 112.26 85.54 30.26
N MET A 437 110.96 85.84 30.37
CA MET A 437 110.44 86.81 31.33
C MET A 437 110.79 86.42 32.77
N GLN A 438 110.62 85.15 33.14
CA GLN A 438 111.01 84.66 34.47
C GLN A 438 112.51 84.83 34.73
N LYS A 439 113.37 84.51 33.75
CA LYS A 439 114.82 84.78 33.84
C LYS A 439 115.12 86.27 33.99
N MET A 440 114.38 87.14 33.29
CA MET A 440 114.54 88.59 33.36
C MET A 440 114.10 89.15 34.73
N ILE A 441 112.99 88.65 35.28
CA ILE A 441 112.52 88.99 36.63
C ILE A 441 113.53 88.52 37.69
N ILE A 442 114.08 87.32 37.57
CA ILE A 442 115.14 86.83 38.48
C ILE A 442 116.38 87.73 38.41
N LYS A 443 116.80 88.13 37.20
CA LYS A 443 117.92 89.08 37.03
C LYS A 443 117.63 90.44 37.68
N LEU A 444 116.42 90.97 37.53
CA LEU A 444 115.99 92.23 38.15
C LEU A 444 115.88 92.13 39.67
N ARG A 445 115.53 90.96 40.22
CA ARG A 445 115.43 90.73 41.68
C ARG A 445 116.80 90.62 42.38
N ASN A 446 117.84 90.30 41.63
CA ASN A 446 119.22 90.17 42.14
C ASN A 446 120.06 91.45 41.93
N LEU A 447 119.44 92.51 41.42
CA LEU A 447 119.92 93.90 41.42
C LEU A 447 119.23 94.65 42.57
#